data_AF-A0A916UGP4-F1
#
_entry.id   AF-A0A916UGP4-F1
#
_cell.length_a   1.000
_cell.length_b   1.000
_cell.length_c   1.000
_cell.angle_alpha   90.00
_cell.angle_beta   90.00
_cell.angle_gamma   90.00
#
_symmetry.space_group_name_H-M   'P 1'
#
loop_
_entity.id
_entity.type
_entity.pdbx_description
1 polymer ?
#
loop_
_entity_poly.entity_id
_entity_poly.type
_entity_poly.pdbx_seq_one_letter_code
_entity_poly.pdbx_strand_id
1 'polypeptide(L)'
;MHVGLSNEQVKVAILDMELLNISTPEMIDSCYYSELRYTTNMSMVFIPQETETKEQKETRSTRTVAALANTFGSNNVQYNAEKDQFSVIARKKSIAISSNKGRDWKFINIDGAQRLILEKVLPKEIVERELDYN
;
A
#
# COMPACT_ATOMS: atom_id res chain seq x y z
N MET A 1 4.94 -15.80 -1.59
CA MET A 1 4.72 -15.58 -3.03
C MET A 1 5.23 -14.18 -3.34
N HIS A 2 6.28 -14.04 -4.17
CA HIS A 2 6.80 -12.71 -4.55
C HIS A 2 6.03 -12.24 -5.78
N VAL A 3 5.24 -11.18 -5.65
CA VAL A 3 4.57 -10.55 -6.79
C VAL A 3 5.46 -9.41 -7.29
N GLY A 4 5.91 -9.53 -8.53
CA GLY A 4 6.71 -8.51 -9.22
C GLY A 4 5.84 -7.68 -10.17
N LEU A 5 5.91 -6.36 -10.04
CA LEU A 5 5.34 -5.41 -11.01
C LEU A 5 6.49 -4.64 -11.63
N SER A 6 6.67 -4.77 -12.94
CA SER A 6 7.77 -4.11 -13.66
C SER A 6 7.26 -3.36 -14.88
N ASN A 7 7.80 -2.17 -15.10
CA ASN A 7 7.78 -1.50 -16.39
C ASN A 7 9.22 -1.12 -16.78
N GLU A 8 9.39 -0.36 -17.87
CA GLU A 8 10.71 0.05 -18.39
C GLU A 8 11.50 0.96 -17.43
N GLN A 9 10.85 1.53 -16.40
CA GLN A 9 11.45 2.53 -15.52
C GLN A 9 11.59 2.05 -14.07
N VAL A 10 10.76 1.09 -13.63
CA VAL A 10 10.67 0.64 -12.25
C VAL A 10 10.39 -0.85 -12.18
N LYS A 11 11.07 -1.52 -11.24
CA LYS A 11 10.76 -2.87 -10.78
C LYS A 11 10.35 -2.80 -9.32
N VAL A 12 9.16 -3.31 -9.01
CA VAL A 12 8.64 -3.45 -7.65
C VAL A 12 8.48 -4.94 -7.34
N ALA A 13 8.92 -5.35 -6.15
CA ALA A 13 8.67 -6.69 -5.62
C ALA A 13 8.05 -6.59 -4.23
N ILE A 14 6.93 -7.27 -4.01
CA ILE A 14 6.39 -7.48 -2.66
C ILE A 14 7.16 -8.67 -2.05
N LEU A 15 7.83 -8.42 -0.94
CA LEU A 15 8.67 -9.40 -0.25
C LEU A 15 7.88 -10.17 0.79
N ASP A 16 7.16 -9.43 1.64
CA ASP A 16 6.42 -9.97 2.78
C ASP A 16 5.16 -9.14 3.06
N MET A 17 4.20 -9.77 3.72
CA MET A 17 2.98 -9.16 4.24
C MET A 17 2.76 -9.63 5.67
N GLU A 18 2.64 -8.69 6.59
CA GLU A 18 2.36 -8.98 8.00
C GLU A 18 0.95 -8.49 8.36
N LEU A 19 0.13 -9.41 8.86
CA LEU A 19 -1.17 -9.07 9.41
C LEU A 19 -1.01 -8.40 10.78
N LEU A 20 -1.49 -7.16 10.91
CA LEU A 20 -1.44 -6.42 12.17
C LEU A 20 -2.72 -6.61 13.00
N ASN A 21 -3.88 -6.51 12.35
CA ASN A 21 -5.16 -6.59 13.04
C ASN A 21 -6.29 -7.02 12.09
N ILE A 22 -7.26 -7.75 12.65
CA ILE A 22 -8.57 -8.00 12.06
C ILE A 22 -9.61 -7.64 13.11
N SER A 23 -10.55 -6.77 12.74
CA SER A 23 -11.69 -6.44 13.60
C SER A 23 -12.75 -7.53 13.61
N THR A 24 -13.57 -7.59 14.66
CA THR A 24 -14.74 -8.48 14.67
C THR A 24 -15.68 -8.09 13.53
N PRO A 25 -16.14 -9.05 12.70
CA PRO A 25 -17.06 -8.72 11.61
C PRO A 25 -18.37 -8.14 12.10
N GLU A 26 -18.81 -7.05 11.48
CA GLU A 26 -20.14 -6.47 11.67
C GLU A 26 -21.03 -6.78 10.47
N MET A 27 -22.35 -6.80 10.67
CA MET A 27 -23.32 -7.08 9.61
C MET A 27 -24.11 -5.81 9.26
N ILE A 28 -24.08 -5.43 7.98
CA ILE A 28 -24.82 -4.31 7.40
C ILE A 28 -25.47 -4.81 6.11
N ASP A 29 -26.78 -4.61 5.94
CA ASP A 29 -27.54 -5.02 4.74
C ASP A 29 -27.24 -6.46 4.26
N SER A 30 -27.22 -7.40 5.20
CA SER A 30 -26.93 -8.83 4.96
C SER A 30 -25.50 -9.15 4.46
N CYS A 31 -24.60 -8.17 4.46
CA CYS A 31 -23.18 -8.36 4.19
C CYS A 31 -22.37 -8.22 5.48
N TYR A 32 -21.30 -9.01 5.59
CA TYR A 32 -20.33 -8.90 6.67
C TYR A 32 -19.17 -8.01 6.25
N TYR A 33 -18.76 -7.11 7.14
CA TYR A 33 -17.65 -6.19 6.96
C TYR A 33 -16.65 -6.36 8.10
N SER A 34 -15.37 -6.34 7.79
CA SER A 34 -14.31 -6.34 8.80
C SER A 34 -13.14 -5.48 8.33
N GLU A 35 -12.69 -4.58 9.19
CA GLU A 35 -11.42 -3.88 9.02
C GLU A 35 -10.24 -4.83 9.14
N LEU A 36 -9.32 -4.71 8.19
CA LEU A 36 -8.06 -5.42 8.08
C LEU A 36 -6.91 -4.41 8.04
N ARG A 37 -5.96 -4.53 8.98
CA ARG A 37 -4.71 -3.75 8.96
C ARG A 37 -3.55 -4.69 8.74
N TYR A 38 -2.66 -4.33 7.83
CA TYR A 38 -1.48 -5.12 7.51
C TYR A 38 -0.34 -4.23 7.03
N THR A 39 0.88 -4.73 7.10
CA THR A 39 2.03 -4.13 6.44
C THR A 39 2.40 -4.94 5.21
N THR A 40 2.99 -4.26 4.22
CA THR A 40 3.68 -4.92 3.11
C THR A 40 5.09 -4.39 3.03
N ASN A 41 6.07 -5.28 3.09
CA ASN A 41 7.46 -4.96 2.80
C ASN A 41 7.72 -5.08 1.30
N MET A 42 8.17 -4.00 0.69
CA MET A 42 8.40 -3.90 -0.74
C MET A 42 9.84 -3.52 -1.04
N SER A 43 10.37 -4.10 -2.10
CA SER A 43 11.58 -3.65 -2.78
C SER A 43 11.20 -2.86 -4.02
N MET A 44 11.85 -1.74 -4.25
CA MET A 44 11.73 -0.96 -5.47
C MET A 44 13.12 -0.69 -6.05
N VAL A 45 13.27 -0.89 -7.35
CA VAL A 45 14.48 -0.56 -8.12
C VAL A 45 14.05 0.34 -9.27
N PHE A 46 14.61 1.53 -9.32
CA PHE A 46 14.42 2.47 -10.42
C PHE A 46 15.52 2.22 -11.45
N ILE A 47 15.12 1.94 -12.69
CA ILE A 47 16.05 1.63 -13.77
C ILE A 47 16.75 2.94 -14.16
N PRO A 48 18.09 3.03 -14.01
CA PRO A 48 18.83 4.24 -14.34
C PRO A 48 18.84 4.47 -15.86
N GLN A 49 19.01 5.72 -16.26
CA GLN A 49 19.31 6.06 -17.65
C GLN A 49 20.73 5.59 -18.00
N GLU A 50 20.96 5.14 -19.23
CA GLU A 50 22.23 4.52 -19.65
C GLU A 50 23.48 5.39 -19.41
N THR A 51 23.31 6.70 -19.34
CA THR A 51 24.39 7.69 -19.21
C THR A 51 24.40 8.43 -17.87
N GLU A 52 23.73 7.89 -16.85
CA GLU A 52 23.65 8.53 -15.53
C GLU A 52 25.03 8.66 -14.86
N THR A 53 25.41 9.90 -14.53
CA THR A 53 26.60 10.21 -13.73
C THR A 53 26.37 9.94 -12.24
N LYS A 54 27.45 9.87 -11.44
CA LYS A 54 27.35 9.66 -9.99
C LYS A 54 26.51 10.74 -9.30
N GLU A 55 26.71 12.01 -9.66
CA GLU A 55 25.96 13.14 -9.09
C GLU A 55 24.46 13.07 -9.43
N GLN A 56 24.13 12.65 -10.66
CA GLN A 56 22.74 12.44 -11.07
C GLN A 56 22.10 11.28 -10.29
N LYS A 57 22.83 10.19 -10.06
CA LYS A 57 22.36 9.06 -9.23
C LYS A 57 22.09 9.48 -7.78
N GLU A 58 23.00 10.25 -7.18
CA GLU A 58 22.83 10.77 -5.82
C GLU A 58 21.61 11.71 -5.73
N THR A 59 21.45 12.58 -6.72
CA THR A 59 20.30 13.48 -6.81
C THR A 59 19.00 12.70 -6.97
N ARG A 60 18.97 11.70 -7.86
CA ARG A 60 17.82 10.83 -8.09
C ARG A 60 17.46 10.09 -6.81
N SER A 61 18.41 9.37 -6.20
CA SER A 61 18.15 8.57 -5.00
C SER A 61 17.65 9.42 -3.84
N THR A 62 18.23 10.61 -3.62
CA THR A 62 17.80 11.55 -2.57
C THR A 62 16.35 12.03 -2.81
N ARG A 63 16.02 12.42 -4.04
CA ARG A 63 14.65 12.84 -4.41
C ARG A 63 13.65 11.70 -4.27
N THR A 64 14.04 10.48 -4.66
CA THR A 64 13.19 9.30 -4.53
C THR A 64 12.94 8.96 -3.06
N VAL A 65 13.96 9.00 -2.19
CA VAL A 65 13.77 8.83 -0.74
C VAL A 65 12.79 9.86 -0.21
N ALA A 66 12.95 11.14 -0.54
CA ALA A 66 12.05 12.19 -0.09
C ALA A 66 10.61 11.96 -0.56
N ALA A 67 10.41 11.60 -1.84
CA ALA A 67 9.08 11.31 -2.38
C ALA A 67 8.42 10.10 -1.71
N LEU A 68 9.16 9.01 -1.54
CA LEU A 68 8.64 7.81 -0.86
C LEU A 68 8.37 8.08 0.63
N ALA A 69 9.24 8.84 1.31
CA ALA A 69 9.07 9.20 2.71
C ALA A 69 7.83 10.09 2.93
N ASN A 70 7.50 10.97 1.98
CA ASN A 70 6.25 11.74 2.03
C ASN A 70 5.01 10.85 1.95
N THR A 71 5.07 9.77 1.17
CA THR A 71 3.95 8.84 0.97
C THR A 71 3.83 7.82 2.10
N PHE A 72 4.96 7.25 2.54
CA PHE A 72 4.98 6.09 3.43
C PHE A 72 5.51 6.41 4.83
N GLY A 73 6.04 7.62 5.06
CA GLY A 73 6.71 8.04 6.29
C GLY A 73 8.21 7.72 6.28
N SER A 74 9.03 8.66 6.78
CA SER A 74 10.50 8.57 6.72
C SER A 74 11.08 7.33 7.41
N ASN A 75 10.45 6.83 8.48
CA ASN A 75 10.89 5.63 9.19
C ASN A 75 10.60 4.34 8.43
N ASN A 76 9.82 4.41 7.35
CA ASN A 76 9.38 3.25 6.57
C ASN A 76 10.07 3.17 5.20
N VAL A 77 11.09 3.99 4.95
CA VAL A 77 11.83 4.01 3.68
C VAL A 77 13.32 3.93 3.98
N GLN A 78 14.01 2.99 3.33
CA GLN A 78 15.46 2.84 3.40
C GLN A 78 16.04 2.68 2.00
N TYR A 79 17.16 3.35 1.73
CA TYR A 79 17.89 3.22 0.47
C TYR A 79 19.18 2.44 0.68
N ASN A 80 19.38 1.40 -0.13
CA ASN A 80 20.61 0.63 -0.21
C ASN A 80 21.41 1.09 -1.44
N ALA A 81 22.50 1.81 -1.20
CA ALA A 81 23.34 2.37 -2.26
C ALA A 81 24.10 1.32 -3.07
N GLU A 82 24.47 0.19 -2.45
CA GLU A 82 25.18 -0.92 -3.11
C GLU A 82 24.31 -1.58 -4.17
N LYS A 83 23.01 -1.74 -3.88
CA LYS A 83 22.03 -2.38 -4.77
C LYS A 83 21.20 -1.40 -5.58
N ASP A 84 21.35 -0.09 -5.36
CA ASP A 84 20.48 0.97 -5.89
C ASP A 84 18.99 0.63 -5.72
N GLN A 85 18.65 0.23 -4.49
CA GLN A 85 17.37 -0.38 -4.16
C GLN A 85 16.74 0.33 -2.96
N PHE A 86 15.43 0.54 -3.02
CA PHE A 86 14.63 1.12 -1.95
C PHE A 86 13.83 0.00 -1.26
N SER A 87 13.90 -0.05 0.06
CA SER A 87 13.00 -0.86 0.89
C SER A 87 11.92 0.04 1.47
N VAL A 88 10.67 -0.38 1.32
CA VAL A 88 9.50 0.39 1.75
C VAL A 88 8.57 -0.51 2.57
N ILE A 89 8.22 -0.07 3.78
CA ILE A 89 7.19 -0.69 4.60
C ILE A 89 5.90 0.12 4.43
N ALA A 90 4.97 -0.37 3.61
CA ALA A 90 3.67 0.27 3.48
C ALA A 90 2.69 -0.30 4.51
N ARG A 91 2.13 0.56 5.37
CA ARG A 91 0.99 0.22 6.22
C ARG A 91 -0.28 0.41 5.40
N LYS A 92 -1.14 -0.60 5.38
CA LYS A 92 -2.39 -0.59 4.63
C LYS A 92 -3.56 -0.89 5.54
N LYS A 93 -4.67 -0.25 5.21
CA LYS A 93 -5.98 -0.51 5.78
C LYS A 93 -6.91 -0.94 4.66
N SER A 94 -7.68 -1.99 4.91
CA SER A 94 -8.64 -2.53 3.96
C SER A 94 -9.92 -2.93 4.67
N ILE A 95 -11.02 -2.94 3.93
CA ILE A 95 -12.28 -3.54 4.36
C ILE A 95 -12.45 -4.87 3.64
N ALA A 96 -12.56 -5.93 4.42
CA ALA A 96 -12.98 -7.24 3.98
C ALA A 96 -14.52 -7.29 3.94
N ILE A 97 -15.08 -7.78 2.85
CA ILE A 97 -16.53 -7.85 2.61
C ILE A 97 -16.91 -9.29 2.27
N SER A 98 -17.95 -9.82 2.91
CA SER A 98 -18.55 -11.11 2.58
C SER A 98 -20.07 -11.00 2.47
N SER A 99 -20.61 -11.26 1.28
CA SER A 99 -22.05 -11.37 1.04
C SER A 99 -22.60 -12.78 1.25
N ASN A 100 -21.74 -13.76 1.60
CA ASN A 100 -22.09 -15.19 1.70
C ASN A 100 -21.79 -15.75 3.10
N LYS A 101 -22.34 -15.12 4.14
CA LYS A 101 -22.26 -15.60 5.54
C LYS A 101 -20.82 -15.87 6.01
N GLY A 102 -19.89 -14.97 5.70
CA GLY A 102 -18.48 -15.08 6.12
C GLY A 102 -17.61 -15.94 5.20
N ARG A 103 -18.06 -16.24 3.98
CA ARG A 103 -17.28 -16.91 2.92
C ARG A 103 -17.03 -15.95 1.74
N ASP A 104 -16.07 -16.30 0.89
CA ASP A 104 -15.79 -15.58 -0.37
C ASP A 104 -15.45 -14.10 -0.16
N TRP A 105 -14.54 -13.83 0.79
CA TRP A 105 -14.15 -12.47 1.17
C TRP A 105 -13.49 -11.73 0.01
N LYS A 106 -14.00 -10.52 -0.24
CA LYS A 106 -13.37 -9.52 -1.11
C LYS A 106 -12.72 -8.45 -0.25
N PHE A 107 -11.58 -7.92 -0.70
CA PHE A 107 -10.83 -6.93 0.06
C PHE A 107 -10.74 -5.64 -0.75
N ILE A 108 -11.11 -4.52 -0.13
CA ILE A 108 -11.02 -3.19 -0.72
C ILE A 108 -10.03 -2.38 0.11
N ASN A 109 -8.94 -1.90 -0.50
CA ASN A 109 -8.00 -1.01 0.17
C ASN A 109 -8.65 0.36 0.37
N ILE A 110 -8.49 0.91 1.58
CA ILE A 110 -9.02 2.22 1.94
C ILE A 110 -7.94 3.27 1.69
N ASP A 111 -8.23 4.19 0.78
CA ASP A 111 -7.40 5.32 0.42
C ASP A 111 -8.31 6.56 0.26
N GLY A 112 -8.01 7.62 1.01
CA GLY A 112 -8.80 8.87 0.98
C GLY A 112 -8.85 9.51 -0.40
N ALA A 113 -7.82 9.35 -1.22
CA ALA A 113 -7.82 9.82 -2.61
C ALA A 113 -8.91 9.15 -3.47
N GLN A 114 -9.42 8.00 -3.03
CA GLN A 114 -10.43 7.21 -3.74
C GLN A 114 -11.83 7.33 -3.13
N ARG A 115 -12.08 8.29 -2.22
CA ARG A 115 -13.37 8.48 -1.53
C ARG A 115 -14.59 8.34 -2.47
N LEU A 116 -14.61 9.06 -3.59
CA LEU A 116 -15.74 9.06 -4.52
C LEU A 116 -16.07 7.67 -5.11
N ILE A 117 -15.07 6.80 -5.22
CA ILE A 117 -15.27 5.41 -5.68
C ILE A 117 -15.71 4.56 -4.48
N LEU A 118 -15.09 4.75 -3.32
CA LEU A 118 -15.44 4.03 -2.08
C LEU A 118 -16.91 4.24 -1.69
N GLU A 119 -17.43 5.46 -1.78
CA GLU A 119 -18.84 5.81 -1.54
C GLU A 119 -19.83 5.09 -2.48
N LYS A 120 -19.36 4.58 -3.63
CA LYS A 120 -20.19 3.82 -4.57
C LYS A 120 -20.19 2.32 -4.31
N VAL A 121 -19.22 1.81 -3.54
CA VAL A 121 -19.00 0.36 -3.36
C VAL A 121 -19.09 -0.10 -1.92
N LEU A 122 -19.03 0.82 -0.95
CA LEU A 122 -19.15 0.56 0.48
C LEU A 122 -20.37 1.30 1.07
N PRO A 123 -20.99 0.77 2.13
CA PRO A 123 -21.98 1.50 2.91
C PRO A 123 -21.41 2.82 3.45
N LYS A 124 -22.26 3.83 3.57
CA LYS A 124 -21.86 5.19 3.98
C LYS A 124 -21.21 5.18 5.36
N GLU A 125 -21.74 4.39 6.27
CA GLU A 125 -21.27 4.24 7.65
C GLU A 125 -19.84 3.69 7.71
N ILE A 126 -19.48 2.79 6.79
CA ILE A 126 -18.11 2.28 6.66
C ILE A 126 -17.19 3.40 6.14
N VAL A 127 -17.58 4.09 5.06
CA VAL A 127 -16.74 5.13 4.45
C VAL A 127 -16.45 6.26 5.44
N GLU A 128 -17.47 6.75 6.14
CA GLU A 128 -17.34 7.81 7.14
C GLU A 128 -16.43 7.38 8.30
N ARG A 129 -16.64 6.18 8.86
CA ARG A 129 -15.80 5.67 9.94
C ARG A 129 -14.34 5.50 9.53
N GLU A 130 -14.10 5.04 8.30
CA GLU A 130 -12.74 4.71 7.87
C GLU A 130 -11.95 5.89 7.30
N LEU A 131 -12.61 6.93 6.78
CA LEU A 131 -11.95 8.07 6.14
C LEU A 131 -12.02 9.37 6.95
N ASP A 132 -13.03 9.56 7.81
CA ASP A 132 -13.26 10.83 8.52
C ASP A 132 -12.80 10.82 10.00
N TYR A 133 -12.35 9.68 10.52
CA TYR A 133 -11.83 9.53 11.89
C TYR A 133 -10.30 9.45 11.96
N ASN A 134 -9.59 10.40 11.33
CA ASN A 134 -8.15 10.60 11.51
C ASN A 134 -7.83 12.04 11.95
#